data_AF-A0A7C8E8M3-F1
#
_entry.id   AF-A0A7C8E8M3-F1
#
_cell.length_a   1.000
_cell.length_b   1.000
_cell.length_c   1.000
_cell.angle_alpha   90.00
_cell.angle_beta   90.00
_cell.angle_gamma   90.00
#
_symmetry.space_group_name_H-M   'P 1'
#
loop_
_entity.id
_entity.type
_entity.pdbx_description
1 polymer ?
#
loop_
_entity_poly.entity_id
_entity_poly.type
_entity_poly.pdbx_seq_one_letter_code
_entity_poly.pdbx_strand_id
1 'polypeptide(L)' 'MKHSLKVLIFLPAALLINQSVWALEFGEPPPKVELKEKLGGRLDATPWSSDELQGKLSVIFYVSPDEKDT' A
#
# COMPACT_ATOMS: atom_id res chain seq x y z
N MET A 1 15.97 -22.44 -29.55
CA MET A 1 16.17 -23.03 -28.20
C MET A 1 17.07 -22.19 -27.30
N LYS A 2 18.29 -21.81 -27.70
CA LYS A 2 19.21 -21.05 -26.81
C LYS A 2 18.71 -19.64 -26.43
N HIS A 3 18.02 -18.93 -27.33
CA HIS A 3 17.45 -17.60 -27.05
C HIS A 3 16.17 -17.69 -26.21
N SER A 4 15.32 -18.67 -26.46
CA SER A 4 14.09 -18.92 -25.69
C SER A 4 14.37 -19.34 -24.24
N LEU A 5 15.44 -20.10 -23.99
CA LEU A 5 15.87 -20.44 -22.63
C LEU A 5 16.44 -19.23 -21.87
N LYS A 6 17.14 -18.32 -22.56
CA LYS A 6 17.61 -17.06 -21.97
C LYS A 6 16.44 -16.16 -21.58
N VAL A 7 15.45 -15.99 -22.45
CA VAL A 7 14.25 -15.17 -22.14
C VAL A 7 13.49 -15.74 -20.94
N LEU A 8 13.37 -17.06 -20.82
CA LEU A 8 12.72 -17.72 -19.68
C LEU A 8 13.42 -17.44 -18.34
N ILE A 9 14.74 -17.20 -18.34
CA ILE A 9 15.54 -16.92 -17.14
C ILE A 9 15.61 -15.41 -16.84
N PHE A 10 15.74 -14.57 -17.86
CA PHE A 10 15.87 -13.12 -17.68
C PHE A 10 14.54 -12.43 -17.32
N LEU A 11 13.40 -12.96 -17.76
CA LEU A 11 12.08 -12.38 -17.49
C LEU A 11 11.68 -12.41 -16.00
N PRO A 12 11.79 -13.53 -15.24
CA PRO A 12 11.50 -13.53 -13.81
C PRO A 12 12.51 -12.70 -13.01
N ALA A 13 13.78 -12.65 -13.43
CA ALA A 13 14.79 -11.81 -12.78
C ALA A 13 14.46 -10.31 -12.91
N ALA A 14 13.90 -9.87 -14.05
CA ALA A 14 13.46 -8.49 -14.24
C ALA A 14 12.20 -8.13 -13.42
N LEU A 15 11.31 -9.10 -13.16
CA LEU A 15 10.10 -8.90 -12.35
C LEU A 15 10.40 -8.73 -10.84
N LEU A 16 11.52 -9.26 -10.36
CA LEU A 16 11.91 -9.20 -8.94
C LEU A 16 12.55 -7.86 -8.51
N ILE A 17 12.96 -7.01 -9.46
CA ILE A 17 13.69 -5.75 -9.17
C ILE A 17 12.74 -4.60 -8.76
N ASN A 18 11.42 -4.77 -8.93
CA ASN A 18 10.45 -3.68 -8.79
C ASN A 18 9.70 -3.62 -7.45
N GLN A 19 10.08 -4.42 -6.45
CA GLN A 19 9.34 -4.48 -5.18
C GLN A 19 9.48 -3.22 -4.32
N SER A 20 10.50 -2.40 -4.55
CA SER A 20 10.75 -1.17 -3.78
C SER A 20 9.90 0.02 -4.19
N VAL A 21 9.28 0.01 -5.38
CA VAL A 21 8.48 1.16 -5.88
C VAL A 21 7.22 1.41 -5.04
N TRP A 22 6.78 0.41 -4.27
CA TRP A 22 5.62 0.52 -3.38
C TRP A 22 6.00 0.61 -1.89
N ALA A 23 7.30 0.66 -1.58
CA ALA A 23 7.75 0.87 -0.21
C ALA A 23 7.67 2.35 0.15
N LEU A 24 7.30 2.65 1.39
CA LEU A 24 7.45 3.99 1.94
C LEU A 24 8.92 4.38 1.94
N GLU A 25 9.23 5.57 1.43
CA GLU A 25 10.58 6.10 1.49
C GLU A 25 10.95 6.40 2.94
N PHE A 26 12.07 5.86 3.38
CA PHE A 26 12.55 6.08 4.73
C PHE A 26 13.09 7.50 4.89
N GLY A 27 12.66 8.19 5.94
CA GLY A 27 13.10 9.57 6.25
C GLY A 27 12.23 10.66 5.63
N GLU A 28 11.36 10.32 4.69
CA GLU A 28 10.38 11.23 4.11
C GLU A 28 9.01 11.08 4.78
N PRO A 29 8.20 12.16 4.83
CA PRO A 29 6.83 12.05 5.31
C PRO A 29 6.03 11.11 4.40
N PRO A 30 5.21 10.20 4.96
CA PRO A 30 4.37 9.32 4.16
C PRO A 30 3.37 10.14 3.33
N PRO A 31 2.97 9.63 2.14
CA PRO A 31 1.93 10.27 1.35
C PRO A 31 0.65 10.47 2.15
N LYS A 32 -0.04 11.57 1.88
CA LYS A 32 -1.34 11.87 2.49
C LYS A 32 -2.35 10.78 2.13
N VAL A 33 -3.05 10.27 3.14
CA VAL A 33 -4.16 9.33 3.00
C VAL A 33 -5.47 10.05 3.31
N GLU A 34 -6.47 9.83 2.47
CA GLU A 34 -7.84 10.29 2.67
C GLU A 34 -8.79 9.09 2.58
N LEU A 35 -9.61 8.90 3.62
CA LEU A 35 -10.67 7.89 3.65
C LEU A 35 -12.02 8.58 3.47
N LYS A 36 -12.71 8.25 2.38
CA LYS A 36 -14.04 8.77 2.02
C LYS A 36 -14.84 7.77 1.21
N GLU A 37 -16.16 7.94 1.22
CA GLU A 37 -17.10 7.16 0.40
C GLU A 37 -16.88 5.64 0.54
N LYS A 38 -16.57 4.94 -0.57
CA LYS A 38 -16.37 3.48 -0.62
C LYS A 38 -15.06 3.03 0.02
N LEU A 39 -14.12 3.94 0.23
CA LEU A 39 -12.85 3.64 0.93
C LEU A 39 -13.02 3.66 2.46
N GLY A 40 -14.22 3.98 2.94
CA GLY A 40 -14.52 4.19 4.35
C GLY A 40 -14.59 5.67 4.70
N GLY A 41 -14.38 6.00 5.97
CA GLY A 41 -14.51 7.37 6.49
C GLY A 41 -15.10 7.34 7.89
N ARG A 42 -15.50 8.52 8.39
CA ARG A 42 -16.17 8.60 9.69
C ARG A 42 -17.62 8.10 9.60
N LEU A 43 -18.16 7.67 10.75
CA LEU A 43 -19.56 7.23 10.86
C LEU A 43 -20.57 8.36 10.59
N ASP A 44 -20.12 9.61 10.66
CA ASP A 44 -20.91 10.81 10.32
C ASP A 44 -20.84 11.19 8.83
N ALA A 45 -20.28 10.30 7.99
CA ALA A 45 -20.06 10.48 6.56
C ALA A 45 -19.06 11.59 6.17
N THR A 46 -18.36 12.19 7.13
CA THR A 46 -17.26 13.11 6.81
C THR A 46 -15.98 12.36 6.43
N PRO A 47 -15.14 12.92 5.53
CA PRO A 47 -13.84 12.35 5.23
C PRO A 47 -12.91 12.35 6.46
N TRP A 48 -12.03 11.35 6.53
CA TRP A 48 -10.90 11.34 7.46
C TRP A 48 -9.58 11.54 6.71
N SER A 49 -8.62 12.26 7.30
CA SER A 49 -7.31 12.47 6.71
C SER A 49 -6.15 12.14 7.65
N SER A 50 -5.07 11.58 7.09
CA SER A 50 -3.80 11.38 7.79
C SER A 50 -3.19 12.66 8.34
N ASP A 51 -3.56 13.84 7.82
CA ASP A 51 -3.13 15.14 8.37
C ASP A 51 -3.53 15.30 9.85
N GLU A 52 -4.60 14.63 10.29
CA GLU A 52 -5.06 14.64 11.68
C GLU A 52 -4.07 13.96 12.65
N LEU A 53 -3.12 13.16 12.13
CA LEU A 53 -2.08 12.49 12.91
C LEU A 53 -0.80 13.34 13.05
N GLN A 54 -0.65 14.41 12.27
CA GLN A 54 0.55 15.24 12.31
C GLN A 54 0.75 15.86 13.70
N GLY A 55 1.98 15.80 14.20
CA GLY A 55 2.34 16.30 15.53
C GLY A 55 1.82 15.46 16.70
N LYS A 56 1.27 14.26 16.46
CA LYS A 56 0.74 13.36 17.49
C LYS A 56 1.44 12.01 17.47
N LEU A 57 1.78 11.49 18.66
CA LEU A 57 2.15 10.08 18.81
C LEU A 57 0.89 9.23 18.57
N SER A 58 0.92 8.40 17.53
CA SER A 58 -0.23 7.64 17.07
C SER A 58 0.14 6.15 16.95
N VAL A 59 -0.79 5.27 17.35
CA VAL A 59 -0.67 3.82 17.13
C VAL A 59 -1.72 3.44 16.09
N ILE A 60 -1.28 2.86 14.98
CA ILE A 60 -2.16 2.46 13.86
C ILE A 60 -2.23 0.94 13.83
N PHE A 61 -3.46 0.41 13.85
CA PHE A 61 -3.73 -1.02 13.69
C PHE A 61 -4.23 -1.27 12.27
N TYR A 62 -3.49 -2.04 11.50
CA TYR A 62 -4.02 -2.64 10.28
C TYR A 62 -4.79 -3.91 10.66
N VAL A 63 -6.06 -3.96 10.28
CA VAL A 63 -6.91 -5.13 10.46
C VAL A 63 -7.29 -5.62 9.07
N SER A 64 -6.83 -6.82 8.71
CA SER A 64 -7.33 -7.46 7.49
C SER A 64 -8.81 -7.76 7.72
N PRO A 65 -9.73 -7.28 6.87
CA PRO A 65 -11.10 -7.74 6.95
C PRO A 65 -11.09 -9.24 6.67
N ASP A 66 -11.61 -10.05 7.59
CA ASP A 66 -11.88 -11.44 7.28
C ASP A 66 -12.85 -11.47 6.09
N GLU A 67 -12.65 -12.40 5.16
CA GLU A 67 -13.67 -12.70 4.17
C GLU A 67 -14.97 -12.98 4.94
N LYS A 68 -16.06 -12.32 4.57
CA LYS A 68 -17.36 -12.70 5.10
C LYS A 68 -17.55 -14.17 4.78
N ASP A 69 -17.74 -15.00 5.80
CA ASP A 69 -18.34 -16.32 5.61
C ASP A 69 -19.64 -16.10 4.82
N THR A 70 -19.62 -16.51 3.54
CA THR A 70 -20.78 -16.49 2.65
C THR A 70 -21.73 -17.63 2.96
#